data_AF-A0A9C9Q272-F1
#
_entry.id   AF-A0A9C9Q272-F1
#
_cell.length_a   1.000
_cell.length_b   1.000
_cell.length_c   1.000
_cell.angle_alpha   90.00
_cell.angle_beta   90.00
_cell.angle_gamma   90.00
#
_symmetry.space_group_name_H-M   'P 1'
#
loop_
_entity.id
_entity.type
_entity.pdbx_description
1 polymer ?
#
loop_
_entity_poly.entity_id
_entity_poly.type
_entity_poly.pdbx_seq_one_letter_code
_entity_poly.pdbx_strand_id
1 'polypeptide(L)'
;MIKKKAARVKAKVAKAKLKAKSKVKVKAKARGRRPAPSPASVAAASPVSKAHEAALKVVARALNSAGAAASKVAAAEKKAAAAKSKVAMAAKTAAQKKSAASSRALLAAKTAAQKVRAALATARAKASETEKMVKDAVRSAETERKKEETKAKAVAAFTAKWEREYDRKAAKKTKAGKKGRRATRKKKAAA
;
A
#
# COMPACT_ATOMS: atom_id res chain seq x y z
N MET A 1 -65.56 4.69 19.58
CA MET A 1 -64.17 4.38 19.98
C MET A 1 -63.23 3.93 18.84
N ILE A 2 -63.72 3.49 17.68
CA ILE A 2 -62.89 2.87 16.62
C ILE A 2 -62.04 3.89 15.82
N LYS A 3 -62.56 5.09 15.55
CA LYS A 3 -61.85 6.15 14.80
C LYS A 3 -60.54 6.62 15.46
N LYS A 4 -60.49 6.65 16.79
CA LYS A 4 -59.31 7.09 17.58
C LYS A 4 -58.17 6.04 17.55
N LYS A 5 -58.50 4.75 17.48
CA LYS A 5 -57.52 3.67 17.30
C LYS A 5 -56.92 3.68 15.89
N ALA A 6 -57.74 3.88 14.85
CA ALA A 6 -57.26 3.95 13.47
C ALA A 6 -56.29 5.13 13.22
N ALA A 7 -56.58 6.30 13.79
CA ALA A 7 -55.68 7.47 13.70
C ALA A 7 -54.33 7.22 14.40
N ARG A 8 -54.34 6.54 15.56
CA ARG A 8 -53.14 6.21 16.32
C ARG A 8 -52.25 5.18 15.60
N VAL A 9 -52.86 4.23 14.87
CA VAL A 9 -52.13 3.27 14.02
C VAL A 9 -51.54 3.95 12.79
N LYS A 10 -52.30 4.79 12.08
CA LYS A 10 -51.77 5.57 10.93
C LYS A 10 -50.60 6.48 11.35
N ALA A 11 -50.69 7.15 12.50
CA ALA A 11 -49.61 7.98 13.02
C ALA A 11 -48.35 7.17 13.40
N LYS A 12 -48.53 5.95 13.95
CA LYS A 12 -47.40 5.07 14.31
C LYS A 12 -46.69 4.51 13.08
N VAL A 13 -47.44 4.17 12.02
CA VAL A 13 -46.90 3.71 10.73
C VAL A 13 -46.20 4.85 9.98
N ALA A 14 -46.75 6.07 10.01
CA ALA A 14 -46.10 7.25 9.43
C ALA A 14 -44.78 7.60 10.14
N LYS A 15 -44.75 7.53 11.48
CA LYS A 15 -43.54 7.78 12.29
C LYS A 15 -42.48 6.69 12.09
N ALA A 16 -42.88 5.45 11.84
CA ALA A 16 -41.98 4.35 11.48
C ALA A 16 -41.41 4.50 10.06
N LYS A 17 -42.22 4.91 9.08
CA LYS A 17 -41.76 5.21 7.71
C LYS A 17 -40.82 6.42 7.65
N LEU A 18 -41.05 7.46 8.45
CA LEU A 18 -40.15 8.62 8.58
C LEU A 18 -38.81 8.26 9.25
N LYS A 19 -38.83 7.42 10.30
CA LYS A 19 -37.58 6.91 10.90
C LYS A 19 -36.80 5.98 9.96
N ALA A 20 -37.49 5.15 9.17
CA ALA A 20 -36.86 4.25 8.19
C ALA A 20 -36.22 4.98 7.00
N LYS A 21 -36.77 6.13 6.57
CA LYS A 21 -36.18 6.96 5.51
C LYS A 21 -34.99 7.82 5.97
N SER A 22 -34.81 8.03 7.28
CA SER A 22 -33.79 8.95 7.83
C SER A 22 -32.45 8.29 8.22
N LYS A 23 -32.25 6.99 7.96
CA LYS A 23 -31.00 6.30 8.30
C LYS A 23 -30.43 5.48 7.14
N VAL A 24 -30.42 6.04 5.94
CA VAL A 24 -29.36 5.66 5.01
C VAL A 24 -28.12 6.42 5.46
N LYS A 25 -27.34 5.81 6.37
CA LYS A 25 -25.94 6.18 6.56
C LYS A 25 -25.27 5.92 5.21
N VAL A 26 -25.24 6.93 4.35
CA VAL A 26 -24.33 6.95 3.21
C VAL A 26 -22.95 6.84 3.84
N LYS A 27 -22.36 5.64 3.73
CA LYS A 27 -21.01 5.36 4.18
C LYS A 27 -20.15 6.40 3.46
N ALA A 28 -19.69 7.42 4.20
CA ALA A 28 -18.86 8.47 3.66
C ALA A 28 -17.74 7.78 2.89
N LYS A 29 -17.76 7.91 1.55
CA LYS A 29 -16.75 7.36 0.67
C LYS A 29 -15.43 7.84 1.22
N ALA A 30 -14.59 6.91 1.69
CA ALA A 30 -13.40 7.21 2.47
C ALA A 30 -12.60 8.32 1.80
N ARG A 31 -12.73 9.54 2.32
CA ARG A 31 -12.03 10.72 1.82
C ARG A 31 -10.54 10.44 1.98
N GLY A 32 -9.84 10.34 0.85
CA GLY A 32 -8.39 10.50 0.79
C GLY A 32 -7.55 9.38 1.39
N ARG A 33 -7.82 8.11 1.06
CA ARG A 33 -6.72 7.13 1.12
C ARG A 33 -5.68 7.57 0.09
N ARG A 34 -4.60 8.20 0.56
CA ARG A 34 -3.42 8.46 -0.28
C ARG A 34 -3.05 7.13 -0.97
N PRO A 35 -2.77 7.14 -2.28
CA PRO A 35 -2.29 5.94 -2.95
C PRO A 35 -1.08 5.40 -2.18
N ALA A 36 -1.03 4.08 -2.04
CA ALA A 36 0.11 3.44 -1.40
C ALA A 36 1.39 3.89 -2.13
N PRO A 37 2.48 4.19 -1.40
CA PRO A 37 3.73 4.59 -2.03
C PRO A 37 4.18 3.50 -3.00
N SER A 38 4.68 3.91 -4.17
CA SER A 38 5.20 2.97 -5.15
C SER A 38 6.43 2.26 -4.56
N PRO A 39 6.71 1.00 -4.93
CA PRO A 39 7.91 0.29 -4.45
C PRO A 39 9.22 1.06 -4.67
N ALA A 40 9.33 1.78 -5.78
CA ALA A 40 10.46 2.66 -6.07
C ALA A 40 10.56 3.84 -5.10
N SER A 41 9.43 4.46 -4.76
CA SER A 41 9.40 5.54 -3.75
C SER A 41 9.74 5.04 -2.34
N VAL A 42 9.39 3.79 -2.02
CA VAL A 42 9.77 3.16 -0.75
C VAL A 42 11.29 2.95 -0.72
N ALA A 43 11.88 2.39 -1.79
CA ALA A 43 13.33 2.19 -1.88
C ALA A 43 14.16 3.48 -1.77
N ALA A 44 13.62 4.60 -2.26
CA ALA A 44 14.27 5.92 -2.20
C ALA A 44 14.03 6.68 -0.88
N ALA A 45 13.30 6.11 0.08
CA ALA A 45 13.04 6.76 1.35
C ALA A 45 14.31 6.89 2.20
N SER A 46 14.42 7.96 2.99
CA SER A 46 15.51 8.11 3.94
C SER A 46 15.43 7.04 5.03
N PRO A 47 16.55 6.42 5.43
CA PRO A 47 16.56 5.42 6.49
C PRO A 47 16.24 6.06 7.85
N VAL A 48 15.37 5.40 8.63
CA VAL A 48 15.00 5.85 9.99
C VAL A 48 15.81 5.09 11.05
N SER A 49 16.30 3.90 10.72
CA SER A 49 17.17 3.07 11.55
C SER A 49 18.04 2.18 10.66
N LYS A 50 19.09 1.56 11.23
CA LYS A 50 19.92 0.57 10.51
C LYS A 50 19.10 -0.61 9.98
N ALA A 51 18.08 -1.05 10.73
CA ALA A 51 17.17 -2.12 10.29
C ALA A 51 16.30 -1.66 9.11
N HIS A 52 15.79 -0.43 9.14
CA HIS A 52 15.08 0.15 8.01
C HIS A 52 16.00 0.30 6.78
N GLU A 53 17.23 0.76 6.95
CA GLU A 53 18.23 0.86 5.88
C GLU A 53 18.50 -0.50 5.22
N ALA A 54 18.67 -1.56 6.02
CA ALA A 54 18.84 -2.92 5.50
C ALA A 54 17.61 -3.37 4.71
N ALA A 55 16.40 -3.10 5.21
CA ALA A 55 15.16 -3.42 4.51
C ALA A 55 15.01 -2.65 3.18
N LEU A 56 15.38 -1.36 3.14
CA LEU A 56 15.38 -0.56 1.92
C LEU A 56 16.36 -1.11 0.87
N LYS A 57 17.55 -1.57 1.28
CA LYS A 57 18.50 -2.25 0.40
C LYS A 57 17.92 -3.53 -0.19
N VAL A 58 17.15 -4.30 0.59
CA VAL A 58 16.44 -5.49 0.09
C VAL A 58 15.37 -5.11 -0.94
N VAL A 59 14.61 -4.03 -0.70
CA VAL A 59 13.63 -3.51 -1.68
C VAL A 59 14.33 -3.12 -2.98
N ALA A 60 15.45 -2.38 -2.91
CA ALA A 60 16.21 -1.98 -4.10
C ALA A 60 16.73 -3.19 -4.89
N ARG A 61 17.27 -4.22 -4.21
CA ARG A 61 17.68 -5.47 -4.85
C ARG A 61 16.51 -6.20 -5.50
N ALA A 62 15.36 -6.27 -4.83
CA ALA A 62 14.16 -6.89 -5.37
C ALA A 62 13.66 -6.16 -6.64
N LEU A 63 13.71 -4.82 -6.66
CA LEU A 63 13.37 -4.02 -7.84
C LEU A 63 14.32 -4.27 -9.02
N ASN A 64 15.62 -4.34 -8.77
CA ASN A 64 16.61 -4.67 -9.80
C ASN A 64 16.35 -6.06 -10.39
N SER A 65 16.08 -7.05 -9.54
CA SER A 65 15.72 -8.41 -9.97
C SER A 65 14.43 -8.44 -10.79
N ALA A 66 13.41 -7.68 -10.38
CA ALA A 66 12.16 -7.54 -11.13
C ALA A 66 12.37 -6.88 -12.49
N GLY A 67 13.22 -5.85 -12.57
CA GLY A 67 13.61 -5.21 -13.84
C GLY A 67 14.34 -6.19 -14.78
N ALA A 68 15.27 -6.99 -14.25
CA ALA A 68 15.96 -8.03 -15.02
C ALA A 68 15.02 -9.17 -15.45
N ALA A 69 14.01 -9.51 -14.65
CA ALA A 69 13.00 -10.50 -15.04
C ALA A 69 12.08 -9.95 -16.15
N ALA A 70 11.66 -8.68 -16.05
CA ALA A 70 10.85 -8.02 -17.07
C ALA A 70 11.57 -7.95 -18.43
N SER A 71 12.88 -7.62 -18.44
CA SER A 71 13.66 -7.61 -19.69
C SER A 71 13.78 -9.01 -20.32
N LYS A 72 13.93 -10.06 -19.49
CA LYS A 72 13.91 -11.46 -19.96
C LYS A 72 12.56 -11.86 -20.55
N VAL A 73 11.45 -11.42 -19.96
CA VAL A 73 10.10 -11.64 -20.52
C VAL A 73 9.98 -10.94 -21.87
N ALA A 74 10.37 -9.67 -21.98
CA ALA A 74 10.33 -8.94 -23.25
C ALA A 74 11.19 -9.61 -24.34
N ALA A 75 12.38 -10.09 -23.99
CA ALA A 75 13.24 -10.84 -24.92
C ALA A 75 12.61 -12.19 -25.34
N ALA A 76 11.97 -12.90 -24.40
CA ALA A 76 11.26 -14.15 -24.70
C ALA A 76 10.02 -13.91 -25.59
N GLU A 77 9.32 -12.79 -25.41
CA GLU A 77 8.18 -12.38 -26.24
C GLU A 77 8.61 -12.09 -27.67
N LYS A 78 9.72 -11.38 -27.87
CA LYS A 78 10.31 -11.17 -29.21
C LYS A 78 10.65 -12.50 -29.88
N LYS A 79 11.27 -13.43 -29.15
CA LYS A 79 11.58 -14.79 -29.67
C LYS A 79 10.31 -15.57 -30.01
N ALA A 80 9.27 -15.47 -29.19
CA ALA A 80 7.98 -16.12 -29.44
C ALA A 80 7.28 -15.58 -30.68
N ALA A 81 7.33 -14.25 -30.90
CA ALA A 81 6.82 -13.62 -32.12
C ALA A 81 7.58 -14.10 -33.38
N ALA A 82 8.91 -14.12 -33.32
CA ALA A 82 9.74 -14.62 -34.42
C ALA A 82 9.53 -16.11 -34.70
N ALA A 83 9.30 -16.94 -33.67
CA ALA A 83 8.97 -18.34 -33.85
C ALA A 83 7.60 -18.54 -34.51
N LYS A 84 6.60 -17.72 -34.13
CA LYS A 84 5.28 -17.74 -34.79
C LYS A 84 5.36 -17.38 -36.26
N SER A 85 6.15 -16.37 -36.65
CA SER A 85 6.31 -16.00 -38.06
C SER A 85 7.00 -17.10 -38.86
N LYS A 86 8.03 -17.75 -38.31
CA LYS A 86 8.69 -18.92 -38.93
C LYS A 86 7.73 -20.10 -39.15
N VAL A 87 6.87 -20.40 -38.18
CA VAL A 87 5.84 -21.43 -38.32
C VAL A 87 4.85 -21.07 -39.43
N ALA A 88 4.43 -19.81 -39.51
CA ALA A 88 3.51 -19.35 -40.56
C ALA A 88 4.13 -19.47 -41.96
N MET A 89 5.42 -19.11 -42.11
CA MET A 89 6.14 -19.29 -43.38
C MET A 89 6.27 -20.78 -43.75
N ALA A 90 6.72 -21.61 -42.82
CA ALA A 90 6.83 -23.06 -43.05
C ALA A 90 5.48 -23.71 -43.39
N ALA A 91 4.38 -23.24 -42.79
CA ALA A 91 3.03 -23.71 -43.09
C ALA A 91 2.62 -23.35 -44.52
N LYS A 92 2.89 -22.11 -44.98
CA LYS A 92 2.65 -21.70 -46.37
C LYS A 92 3.47 -22.54 -47.34
N THR A 93 4.76 -22.76 -47.08
CA THR A 93 5.63 -23.58 -47.95
C THR A 93 5.17 -25.04 -48.00
N ALA A 94 4.73 -25.61 -46.88
CA ALA A 94 4.18 -26.96 -46.84
C ALA A 94 2.89 -27.08 -47.66
N ALA A 95 1.99 -26.10 -47.57
CA ALA A 95 0.76 -26.06 -48.35
C ALA A 95 1.03 -25.91 -49.86
N GLN A 96 2.03 -25.12 -50.25
CA GLN A 96 2.38 -24.88 -51.65
C GLN A 96 3.12 -26.06 -52.28
N LYS A 97 4.18 -26.56 -51.64
CA LYS A 97 5.05 -27.59 -52.24
C LYS A 97 4.53 -29.01 -52.06
N LYS A 98 3.62 -29.26 -51.11
CA LYS A 98 3.02 -30.58 -50.80
C LYS A 98 4.06 -31.72 -50.73
N SER A 99 5.27 -31.41 -50.25
CA SER A 99 6.39 -32.36 -50.20
C SER A 99 6.64 -32.87 -48.78
N ALA A 100 7.15 -34.10 -48.67
CA ALA A 100 7.54 -34.68 -47.38
C ALA A 100 8.60 -33.81 -46.65
N ALA A 101 9.55 -33.25 -47.39
CA ALA A 101 10.56 -32.35 -46.85
C ALA A 101 9.93 -31.08 -46.24
N SER A 102 8.97 -30.46 -46.92
CA SER A 102 8.28 -29.27 -46.40
C SER A 102 7.40 -29.57 -45.18
N SER A 103 6.77 -30.74 -45.11
CA SER A 103 5.99 -31.17 -43.93
C SER A 103 6.90 -31.43 -42.72
N ARG A 104 8.07 -32.06 -42.92
CA ARG A 104 9.09 -32.23 -41.87
C ARG A 104 9.61 -30.89 -41.36
N ALA A 105 9.86 -29.93 -42.25
CA ALA A 105 10.28 -28.58 -41.87
C ALA A 105 9.21 -27.85 -41.04
N LEU A 106 7.92 -28.01 -41.37
CA LEU A 106 6.82 -27.47 -40.56
C LEU A 106 6.78 -28.09 -39.16
N LEU A 107 6.95 -29.41 -39.04
CA LEU A 107 7.02 -30.08 -37.74
C LEU A 107 8.19 -29.57 -36.90
N ALA A 108 9.38 -29.42 -37.50
CA ALA A 108 10.55 -28.84 -36.82
C ALA A 108 10.31 -27.39 -36.37
N ALA A 109 9.65 -26.58 -37.19
CA ALA A 109 9.29 -25.21 -36.80
C ALA A 109 8.29 -25.18 -35.63
N LYS A 110 7.28 -26.08 -35.64
CA LYS A 110 6.29 -26.20 -34.55
C LYS A 110 6.94 -26.64 -33.24
N THR A 111 7.82 -27.64 -33.26
CA THR A 111 8.53 -28.11 -32.06
C THR A 111 9.45 -27.03 -31.49
N ALA A 112 10.17 -26.30 -32.34
CA ALA A 112 10.96 -25.14 -31.92
C ALA A 112 10.08 -24.04 -31.30
N ALA A 113 8.93 -23.73 -31.90
CA ALA A 113 7.99 -22.76 -31.34
C ALA A 113 7.42 -23.19 -29.99
N GLN A 114 7.18 -24.49 -29.77
CA GLN A 114 6.75 -25.03 -28.48
C GLN A 114 7.81 -24.84 -27.40
N LYS A 115 9.09 -25.12 -27.71
CA LYS A 115 10.22 -24.86 -26.79
C LYS A 115 10.30 -23.37 -26.40
N VAL A 116 10.11 -22.47 -27.37
CA VAL A 116 10.10 -21.02 -27.11
C VAL A 116 8.90 -20.60 -26.23
N ARG A 117 7.71 -21.18 -26.44
CA ARG A 117 6.54 -20.93 -25.58
C ARG A 117 6.78 -21.40 -24.15
N ALA A 118 7.39 -22.56 -23.96
CA ALA A 118 7.77 -23.05 -22.64
C ALA A 118 8.76 -22.11 -21.94
N ALA A 119 9.78 -21.61 -22.66
CA ALA A 119 10.73 -20.63 -22.14
C ALA A 119 10.07 -19.29 -21.77
N LEU A 120 9.06 -18.85 -22.53
CA LEU A 120 8.28 -17.65 -22.19
C LEU A 120 7.42 -17.87 -20.94
N ALA A 121 6.82 -19.05 -20.78
CA ALA A 121 6.06 -19.38 -19.58
C ALA A 121 6.94 -19.40 -18.33
N THR A 122 8.14 -19.98 -18.40
CA THR A 122 9.09 -19.96 -17.28
C THR A 122 9.62 -18.56 -16.97
N ALA A 123 9.86 -17.73 -17.99
CA ALA A 123 10.24 -16.33 -17.79
C ALA A 123 9.12 -15.54 -17.08
N ARG A 124 7.85 -15.77 -17.44
CA ARG A 124 6.69 -15.15 -16.79
C ARG A 124 6.49 -15.63 -15.35
N ALA A 125 6.69 -16.93 -15.10
CA ALA A 125 6.66 -17.47 -13.74
C ALA A 125 7.71 -16.78 -12.86
N LYS A 126 8.97 -16.69 -13.33
CA LYS A 126 10.04 -15.98 -12.62
C LYS A 126 9.72 -14.50 -12.39
N ALA A 127 9.13 -13.81 -13.38
CA ALA A 127 8.68 -12.43 -13.21
C ALA A 127 7.63 -12.31 -12.08
N SER A 128 6.65 -13.23 -12.04
CA SER A 128 5.65 -13.26 -10.97
C SER A 128 6.25 -13.52 -9.58
N GLU A 129 7.27 -14.38 -9.48
CA GLU A 129 7.99 -14.63 -8.24
C GLU A 129 8.75 -13.38 -7.78
N THR A 130 9.45 -12.70 -8.69
CA THR A 130 10.14 -11.44 -8.36
C THR A 130 9.16 -10.33 -7.94
N GLU A 131 7.95 -10.29 -8.50
CA GLU A 131 6.92 -9.34 -8.08
C GLU A 131 6.45 -9.61 -6.65
N LYS A 132 6.27 -10.89 -6.28
CA LYS A 132 5.97 -11.28 -4.88
C LYS A 132 7.10 -10.86 -3.94
N MET A 133 8.35 -11.11 -4.32
CA MET A 133 9.51 -10.68 -3.54
C MET A 133 9.55 -9.17 -3.32
N VAL A 134 9.22 -8.37 -4.35
CA VAL A 134 9.13 -6.90 -4.21
C VAL A 134 8.05 -6.53 -3.20
N LYS A 135 6.86 -7.14 -3.26
CA LYS A 135 5.76 -6.88 -2.31
C LYS A 135 6.16 -7.23 -0.87
N ASP A 136 6.80 -8.38 -0.67
CA ASP A 136 7.25 -8.82 0.65
C ASP A 136 8.37 -7.94 1.21
N ALA A 137 9.31 -7.50 0.36
CA ALA A 137 10.36 -6.57 0.73
C ALA A 137 9.78 -5.20 1.14
N VAL A 138 8.84 -4.66 0.37
CA VAL A 138 8.15 -3.40 0.70
C VAL A 138 7.41 -3.52 2.02
N ARG A 139 6.66 -4.61 2.23
CA ARG A 139 5.95 -4.86 3.49
C ARG A 139 6.91 -4.92 4.69
N SER A 140 8.06 -5.56 4.52
CA SER A 140 9.10 -5.63 5.56
C SER A 140 9.66 -4.24 5.88
N ALA A 141 9.99 -3.44 4.86
CA ALA A 141 10.46 -2.06 5.05
C ALA A 141 9.42 -1.17 5.76
N GLU A 142 8.14 -1.27 5.38
CA GLU A 142 7.06 -0.55 6.05
C GLU A 142 6.87 -0.98 7.51
N THR A 143 7.07 -2.26 7.81
CA THR A 143 6.96 -2.80 9.17
C THR A 143 8.05 -2.23 10.05
N GLU A 144 9.30 -2.21 9.58
CA GLU A 144 10.43 -1.60 10.30
C GLU A 144 10.23 -0.10 10.51
N ARG A 145 9.76 0.61 9.47
CA ARG A 145 9.41 2.02 9.60
C ARG A 145 8.36 2.27 10.68
N LYS A 146 7.29 1.47 10.73
CA LYS A 146 6.22 1.60 11.73
C LYS A 146 6.73 1.37 13.15
N LYS A 147 7.61 0.39 13.36
CA LYS A 147 8.23 0.13 14.67
C LYS A 147 9.01 1.37 15.16
N GLU A 148 9.80 1.99 14.30
CA GLU A 148 10.55 3.20 14.67
C GLU A 148 9.61 4.40 14.90
N GLU A 149 8.58 4.57 14.06
CA GLU A 149 7.56 5.61 14.28
C GLU A 149 6.84 5.44 15.62
N THR A 150 6.56 4.20 16.06
CA THR A 150 5.95 3.94 17.36
C THR A 150 6.87 4.28 18.52
N LYS A 151 8.17 3.99 18.42
CA LYS A 151 9.16 4.37 19.44
C LYS A 151 9.29 5.88 19.53
N ALA A 152 9.40 6.57 18.39
CA ALA A 152 9.47 8.03 18.34
C ALA A 152 8.24 8.69 18.97
N LYS A 153 7.04 8.16 18.70
CA LYS A 153 5.79 8.62 19.35
C LYS A 153 5.79 8.39 20.85
N ALA A 154 6.29 7.25 21.33
CA ALA A 154 6.39 6.97 22.75
C ALA A 154 7.35 7.95 23.46
N VAL A 155 8.51 8.22 22.85
CA VAL A 155 9.47 9.22 23.36
C VAL A 155 8.87 10.62 23.35
N ALA A 156 8.19 11.01 22.27
CA ALA A 156 7.50 12.30 22.19
C ALA A 156 6.39 12.45 23.25
N ALA A 157 5.62 11.39 23.50
CA ALA A 157 4.59 11.39 24.54
C ALA A 157 5.18 11.48 25.95
N PHE A 158 6.31 10.79 26.19
CA PHE A 158 7.02 10.84 27.46
C PHE A 158 7.61 12.23 27.73
N THR A 159 8.33 12.80 26.75
CA THR A 159 8.92 14.15 26.84
C THR A 159 7.84 15.21 27.04
N ALA A 160 6.75 15.18 26.27
CA ALA A 160 5.63 16.10 26.45
C ALA A 160 5.00 16.01 27.85
N LYS A 161 4.92 14.81 28.45
CA LYS A 161 4.44 14.64 29.83
C LYS A 161 5.42 15.24 30.84
N TRP A 162 6.72 15.03 30.61
CA TRP A 162 7.78 15.49 31.48
C TRP A 162 7.90 17.02 31.47
N GLU A 163 7.90 17.63 30.28
CA GLU A 163 7.87 19.09 30.08
C GLU A 163 6.65 19.71 30.76
N ARG A 164 5.46 19.12 30.59
CA ARG A 164 4.24 19.62 31.22
C ARG A 164 4.30 19.60 32.75
N GLU A 165 4.94 18.59 33.34
CA GLU A 165 5.11 18.51 34.79
C GLU A 165 6.20 19.48 35.28
N TYR A 166 7.27 19.66 34.51
CA TYR A 166 8.29 20.68 34.76
C TYR A 166 7.69 22.10 34.73
N ASP A 167 6.95 22.44 33.68
CA ASP A 167 6.25 23.73 33.54
C ASP A 167 5.24 23.96 34.65
N ARG A 168 4.52 22.91 35.06
CA ARG A 168 3.59 22.98 36.20
C ARG A 168 4.34 23.28 37.50
N LYS A 169 5.51 22.66 37.74
CA LYS A 169 6.34 22.94 38.93
C LYS A 169 6.93 24.36 38.88
N ALA A 170 7.41 24.81 37.73
CA ALA A 170 7.89 26.18 37.54
C ALA A 170 6.79 27.22 37.78
N ALA A 171 5.58 26.98 37.25
CA ALA A 171 4.42 27.84 37.44
C ALA A 171 3.92 27.90 38.90
N LYS A 172 4.09 26.82 39.69
CA LYS A 172 3.76 26.83 41.13
C LYS A 172 4.71 27.73 41.92
N LYS A 173 6.01 27.71 41.62
CA LYS A 173 7.01 28.58 42.28
C LYS A 173 6.73 30.07 42.02
N THR A 174 6.39 30.45 40.78
CA THR A 174 6.10 31.84 40.43
C THR A 174 4.79 32.36 41.04
N LYS A 175 3.75 31.53 41.13
CA LYS A 175 2.49 31.89 41.81
C LYS A 175 2.65 32.06 43.32
N ALA A 176 3.46 31.24 43.97
CA ALA A 176 3.75 31.37 45.40
C ALA A 176 4.41 32.73 45.74
N GLY A 177 5.41 33.15 44.96
CA GLY A 177 6.05 34.45 45.12
C GLY A 177 5.10 35.64 44.91
N LYS A 178 4.20 35.56 43.92
CA LYS A 178 3.19 36.60 43.66
C LYS A 178 2.16 36.73 44.81
N LYS A 179 1.73 35.61 45.41
CA LYS A 179 0.76 35.61 46.50
C LYS A 179 1.36 36.21 47.78
N GLY A 180 2.62 35.88 48.09
CA GLY A 180 3.36 36.46 49.22
C GLY A 180 3.58 37.98 49.07
N ARG A 181 3.96 38.44 47.86
CA ARG A 181 4.13 39.88 47.56
C ARG A 181 2.84 40.68 47.66
N ARG A 182 1.70 40.08 47.31
CA ARG A 182 0.38 40.75 47.39
C ARG A 182 -0.12 40.82 48.84
N ALA A 183 0.14 39.80 49.65
CA ALA A 183 -0.19 39.80 51.08
C ALA A 183 0.62 40.87 51.85
N THR A 184 1.93 40.97 51.59
CA THR A 184 2.78 42.00 52.20
C THR A 184 2.40 43.41 51.76
N ARG A 185 2.04 43.63 50.49
CA ARG A 185 1.52 44.93 50.02
C ARG A 185 0.20 45.33 50.68
N LYS A 186 -0.74 44.39 50.87
CA LYS A 186 -2.00 44.68 51.56
C LYS A 186 -1.79 45.02 53.04
N LYS A 187 -0.85 44.33 53.72
CA LYS A 187 -0.51 44.62 55.12
C LYS A 187 0.15 45.99 55.29
N LYS A 188 0.97 46.41 54.31
CA LYS A 188 1.60 47.75 54.28
C LYS A 188 0.65 48.90 53.91
N ALA A 189 -0.50 48.62 53.32
CA ALA A 189 -1.50 49.63 52.95
C ALA A 189 -2.63 49.76 54.00
N ALA A 190 -2.62 48.92 55.03
CA ALA A 190 -3.58 48.91 56.13
C ALA A 190 -2.94 49.30 57.49
N ALA A 191 -1.67 49.73 57.46
CA ALA A 191 -0.93 50.35 58.54
C ALA A 191 -0.65 51.79 58.14
#